data_AF-A0A6H1P6L3-F1
#
_entry.id   AF-A0A6H1P6L3-F1
#
_cell.length_a   1.000
_cell.length_b   1.000
_cell.length_c   1.000
_cell.angle_alpha   90.00
_cell.angle_beta   90.00
_cell.angle_gamma   90.00
#
_symmetry.space_group_name_H-M   'P 1'
#
loop_
_entity.id
_entity.type
_entity.pdbx_description
1 polymer ?
#
loop_
_entity_poly.entity_id
_entity_poly.type
_entity_poly.pdbx_seq_one_letter_code
_entity_poly.pdbx_strand_id
1 'polypeptide(L)'
;MKKIFQILLAMGLIMTPFYAHAHVKWFTNVVPQKESIEHILSPMFIFLTLIAAIVLAALTLIIPKMTEWGLVKKMEDRLSSLRKYSRYLLKYGTAIALIIQMVNGTLFAPEFHVSSTYIIVLTWITIGLLLIPHHSLTKIGASILLGLFIYVTIHHGIFYMLDYGFYVAIIGVLLVGNTKLEQAGFPFLYLGTGLSLSWVAVEKWVYPGMALDIITNHHVPTFGFEPGLFVVMAAFIEFVVGYLLVVGILNRVLGFVVTGIFISTTMLFGMTEVIGHFMIHVVLVIFIIEGVSFYNPPIKMHKSKTDQFIFVFLNFIFVLATFLLIYYRFA
;
A
#
# COMPACT_ATOMS: atom_id res chain seq x y z
N MET A 1 10.17 -3.93 27.92
CA MET A 1 10.97 -4.25 26.71
C MET A 1 11.11 -5.75 26.46
N LYS A 2 11.64 -6.56 27.41
CA LYS A 2 11.75 -8.03 27.23
C LYS A 2 10.44 -8.76 26.87
N LYS A 3 9.31 -8.39 27.50
CA LYS A 3 7.99 -9.00 27.18
C LYS A 3 7.49 -8.67 25.78
N ILE A 4 7.71 -7.45 25.30
CA ILE A 4 7.31 -7.04 23.94
C ILE A 4 8.16 -7.79 22.92
N PHE A 5 9.47 -7.90 23.17
CA PHE A 5 10.37 -8.68 22.33
C PHE A 5 9.97 -10.16 22.29
N GLN A 6 9.64 -10.77 23.44
CA GLN A 6 9.17 -12.15 23.51
C GLN A 6 7.83 -12.36 22.79
N ILE A 7 6.91 -11.39 22.85
CA ILE A 7 5.64 -11.44 22.12
C ILE A 7 5.89 -11.30 20.60
N LEU A 8 6.76 -10.39 20.18
CA LEU A 8 7.13 -10.23 18.77
C LEU A 8 7.87 -11.46 18.22
N LEU A 9 8.70 -12.09 19.05
CA LEU A 9 9.45 -13.30 18.69
C LEU A 9 8.51 -14.52 18.65
N ALA A 10 7.57 -14.62 19.58
CA ALA A 10 6.52 -15.64 19.57
C ALA A 10 5.57 -15.44 18.38
N MET A 11 5.17 -14.21 18.08
CA MET A 11 4.41 -13.90 16.85
C MET A 11 5.22 -14.25 15.61
N GLY A 12 6.51 -13.90 15.53
CA GLY A 12 7.38 -14.26 14.41
C GLY A 12 7.55 -15.77 14.23
N LEU A 13 7.57 -16.53 15.32
CA LEU A 13 7.61 -18.01 15.32
C LEU A 13 6.25 -18.64 14.99
N ILE A 14 5.14 -18.00 15.36
CA ILE A 14 3.78 -18.46 15.02
C ILE A 14 3.43 -18.07 13.58
N MET A 15 4.03 -17.01 13.06
CA MET A 15 3.88 -16.53 11.68
C MET A 15 4.88 -17.16 10.71
N THR A 16 5.65 -18.18 11.12
CA THR A 16 6.31 -19.05 10.15
C THR A 16 5.22 -19.71 9.30
N PRO A 17 5.21 -19.53 7.96
CA PRO A 17 4.06 -19.89 7.15
C PRO A 17 3.87 -21.40 7.17
N PHE A 18 2.67 -21.86 7.57
CA PHE A 18 2.21 -23.20 7.24
C PHE A 18 1.86 -23.32 5.74
N TYR A 19 1.68 -22.19 5.04
CA TYR A 19 1.47 -22.10 3.59
C TYR A 19 2.02 -20.76 3.08
N ALA A 20 3.23 -20.78 2.53
CA ALA A 20 3.76 -19.70 1.72
C ALA A 20 3.84 -20.21 0.29
N HIS A 21 2.78 -19.96 -0.48
CA HIS A 21 2.83 -20.07 -1.92
C HIS A 21 2.57 -18.68 -2.47
N ALA A 22 3.51 -18.17 -3.28
CA ALA A 22 3.17 -17.06 -4.16
C ALA A 22 2.05 -17.53 -5.09
N HIS A 23 0.94 -16.81 -5.08
CA HIS A 23 -0.19 -17.07 -5.95
C HIS A 23 -0.06 -16.25 -7.23
N VAL A 24 -0.60 -16.81 -8.30
CA VAL A 24 -0.75 -16.13 -9.58
C VAL A 24 -1.72 -14.97 -9.40
N LYS A 25 -1.29 -13.76 -9.76
CA LYS A 25 -2.14 -12.55 -9.73
C LYS A 25 -2.99 -12.43 -10.98
N TRP A 26 -4.09 -11.68 -10.90
CA TRP A 26 -5.12 -11.58 -11.95
C TRP A 26 -4.68 -11.00 -13.31
N PHE A 27 -3.40 -10.65 -13.50
CA PHE A 27 -2.85 -10.16 -14.77
C PHE A 27 -1.92 -11.15 -15.47
N THR A 28 -1.64 -12.31 -14.86
CA THR A 28 -0.79 -13.34 -15.45
C THR A 28 -1.33 -14.71 -15.11
N ASN A 29 -0.92 -15.74 -15.85
CA ASN A 29 -1.13 -17.15 -15.50
C ASN A 29 0.18 -17.89 -15.24
N VAL A 30 1.31 -17.17 -15.26
CA VAL A 30 2.64 -17.75 -15.10
C VAL A 30 2.84 -18.13 -13.65
N VAL A 31 3.24 -19.39 -13.44
CA VAL A 31 3.59 -19.90 -12.11
C VAL A 31 4.76 -19.08 -11.55
N PRO A 32 4.65 -18.52 -10.33
CA PRO A 32 5.70 -17.69 -9.77
C PRO A 32 7.01 -18.48 -9.61
N GLN A 33 8.07 -18.00 -10.27
CA GLN A 33 9.41 -18.56 -10.14
C GLN A 33 10.30 -17.56 -9.42
N LYS A 34 10.82 -18.02 -8.28
CA LYS A 34 11.65 -17.21 -7.41
C LYS A 34 13.03 -17.01 -8.02
N GLU A 35 13.42 -15.76 -8.20
CA GLU A 35 14.76 -15.40 -8.68
C GLU A 35 15.81 -15.61 -7.59
N SER A 36 17.08 -15.82 -7.96
CA SER A 36 18.16 -15.94 -6.99
C SER A 36 18.45 -14.60 -6.30
N ILE A 37 18.81 -14.62 -5.02
CA ILE A 37 19.13 -13.39 -4.29
C ILE A 37 20.35 -12.67 -4.90
N GLU A 38 21.28 -13.42 -5.47
CA GLU A 38 22.47 -12.91 -6.17
C GLU A 38 22.08 -12.13 -7.43
N HIS A 39 21.08 -12.60 -8.18
CA HIS A 39 20.57 -11.89 -9.35
C HIS A 39 19.74 -10.67 -8.95
N ILE A 40 18.95 -10.76 -7.88
CA ILE A 40 18.19 -9.60 -7.37
C ILE A 40 19.17 -8.51 -6.94
N LEU A 41 20.20 -8.85 -6.17
CA LEU A 41 21.24 -7.93 -5.70
C LEU A 41 22.32 -7.64 -6.77
N SER A 42 21.89 -7.55 -8.03
CA SER A 42 22.75 -7.17 -9.15
C SER A 42 23.42 -5.80 -8.94
N PRO A 43 24.52 -5.51 -9.67
CA PRO A 43 25.16 -4.19 -9.63
C PRO A 43 24.18 -3.04 -9.93
N MET A 44 23.22 -3.27 -10.83
CA MET A 44 22.18 -2.29 -11.14
C MET A 44 21.23 -2.05 -9.96
N PHE A 45 20.81 -3.10 -9.26
CA PHE A 45 19.97 -2.98 -8.07
C PHE A 45 20.67 -2.17 -6.97
N ILE A 46 21.96 -2.45 -6.73
CA ILE A 46 22.77 -1.71 -5.74
C ILE A 46 22.91 -0.25 -6.15
N PHE A 47 23.18 0.01 -7.43
CA PHE A 47 23.27 1.38 -7.96
C PHE A 47 21.96 2.15 -7.78
N LEU A 48 20.82 1.56 -8.16
CA LEU A 48 19.50 2.17 -7.98
C LEU A 48 19.16 2.38 -6.50
N THR A 49 19.55 1.46 -5.62
CA THR A 49 19.39 1.60 -4.16
C THR A 49 20.12 2.84 -3.65
N LEU A 50 21.38 3.02 -4.05
CA LEU A 50 22.19 4.16 -3.63
C LEU A 50 21.63 5.48 -4.19
N ILE A 51 21.21 5.50 -5.46
CA ILE A 51 20.56 6.67 -6.06
C ILE A 51 19.27 7.02 -5.31
N ALA A 52 18.39 6.04 -5.09
CA ALA A 52 17.13 6.25 -4.39
C ALA A 52 17.38 6.79 -2.98
N ALA A 53 18.35 6.23 -2.25
CA ALA A 53 18.74 6.70 -0.93
C ALA A 53 19.25 8.15 -0.95
N ILE A 54 20.10 8.52 -1.93
CA ILE A 54 20.60 9.90 -2.10
C ILE A 54 19.45 10.86 -2.43
N VAL A 55 18.57 10.49 -3.37
CA VAL A 55 17.43 11.32 -3.77
C VAL A 55 16.49 11.54 -2.59
N LEU A 56 16.14 10.49 -1.85
CA LEU A 56 15.30 10.58 -0.65
C LEU A 56 15.93 11.46 0.43
N ALA A 57 17.24 11.29 0.67
CA ALA A 57 17.96 12.11 1.62
C ALA A 57 18.03 13.58 1.19
N ALA A 58 18.22 13.85 -0.11
CA ALA A 58 18.19 15.20 -0.67
C ALA A 58 16.80 15.85 -0.60
N LEU A 59 15.73 15.08 -0.78
CA LEU A 59 14.36 15.58 -0.65
C LEU A 59 14.10 16.22 0.71
N THR A 60 14.70 15.71 1.79
CA THR A 60 14.57 16.29 3.14
C THR A 60 15.05 17.75 3.21
N LEU A 61 15.99 18.14 2.35
CA LEU A 61 16.54 19.49 2.27
C LEU A 61 15.68 20.43 1.42
N ILE A 62 14.93 19.86 0.47
CA ILE A 62 14.12 20.59 -0.53
C ILE A 62 12.70 20.82 -0.02
N ILE A 63 12.09 19.83 0.63
CA ILE A 63 10.69 19.87 1.08
C ILE A 63 10.37 21.12 1.91
N PRO A 64 11.16 21.52 2.93
CA PRO A 64 10.84 22.72 3.72
C PRO A 64 10.73 23.98 2.86
N LYS A 65 11.54 24.10 1.80
CA LYS A 65 11.52 25.25 0.88
C LYS A 65 10.30 25.24 -0.04
N MET A 66 9.83 24.05 -0.45
CA MET A 66 8.66 23.92 -1.34
C MET A 66 7.36 24.27 -0.61
N THR A 67 7.26 23.96 0.68
CA THR A 67 6.06 24.26 1.49
C THR A 67 5.83 25.77 1.66
N GLU A 68 6.89 26.58 1.55
CA GLU A 68 6.80 28.05 1.65
C GLU A 68 6.29 28.72 0.36
N TRP A 69 6.11 27.98 -0.74
CA TRP A 69 5.60 28.52 -1.99
C TRP A 69 4.10 28.83 -1.91
N GLY A 70 3.73 30.08 -2.22
CA GLY A 70 2.35 30.59 -2.07
C GLY A 70 1.28 29.79 -2.83
N LEU A 71 1.62 29.21 -4.00
CA LEU A 71 0.71 28.33 -4.75
C LEU A 71 0.42 27.02 -4.01
N VAL A 72 1.45 26.41 -3.42
CA VAL A 72 1.34 25.17 -2.63
C VAL A 72 0.46 25.42 -1.41
N LYS A 73 0.69 26.54 -0.70
CA LYS A 73 -0.11 26.93 0.46
C LYS A 73 -1.59 27.16 0.14
N LYS A 74 -1.89 27.86 -0.97
CA LYS A 74 -3.28 28.08 -1.40
C LYS A 74 -4.00 26.77 -1.75
N MET A 75 -3.29 25.84 -2.39
CA MET A 75 -3.82 24.49 -2.66
C MET A 75 -3.99 23.69 -1.36
N GLU A 76 -3.07 23.86 -0.39
CA GLU A 76 -3.15 23.32 0.96
C GLU A 76 -4.43 23.71 1.68
N ASP A 77 -4.71 25.00 1.75
CA ASP A 77 -5.89 25.56 2.42
C ASP A 77 -7.20 25.09 1.75
N ARG A 78 -7.25 25.06 0.41
CA ARG A 78 -8.44 24.61 -0.32
C ARG A 78 -8.77 23.15 -0.07
N LEU A 79 -7.79 22.26 -0.23
CA LEU A 79 -8.03 20.82 -0.08
C LEU A 79 -8.19 20.42 1.40
N SER A 80 -7.52 21.12 2.33
CA SER A 80 -7.67 20.84 3.76
C SER A 80 -9.10 21.12 4.27
N SER A 81 -9.82 22.06 3.64
CA SER A 81 -11.25 22.29 3.92
C SER A 81 -12.15 21.07 3.65
N LEU A 82 -11.68 20.13 2.81
CA LEU A 82 -12.38 18.90 2.46
C LEU A 82 -12.11 17.76 3.45
N ARG A 83 -11.20 17.90 4.42
CA ARG A 83 -10.86 16.84 5.40
C ARG A 83 -12.07 16.32 6.18
N LYS A 84 -13.07 17.16 6.40
CA LYS A 84 -14.35 16.75 7.01
C LYS A 84 -15.07 15.65 6.24
N TYR A 85 -14.79 15.48 4.95
CA TYR A 85 -15.36 14.45 4.10
C TYR A 85 -14.53 13.18 4.03
N SER A 86 -13.25 13.18 4.45
CA SER A 86 -12.34 12.04 4.30
C SER A 86 -12.88 10.74 4.89
N ARG A 87 -13.54 10.81 6.06
CA ARG A 87 -14.17 9.63 6.67
C ARG A 87 -15.39 9.14 5.88
N TYR A 88 -16.22 10.06 5.38
CA TYR A 88 -17.36 9.70 4.56
C TYR A 88 -16.92 9.09 3.23
N LEU A 89 -15.87 9.64 2.62
CA LEU A 89 -15.22 9.08 1.43
C LEU A 89 -14.70 7.67 1.70
N LEU A 90 -14.01 7.44 2.82
CA LEU A 90 -13.52 6.11 3.17
C LEU A 90 -14.68 5.13 3.37
N LYS A 91 -15.70 5.52 4.14
CA LYS A 91 -16.86 4.70 4.45
C LYS A 91 -17.65 4.31 3.20
N TYR A 92 -18.09 5.30 2.42
CA TYR A 92 -18.90 5.06 1.23
C TYR A 92 -18.07 4.50 0.07
N GLY A 93 -16.81 4.92 -0.06
CA GLY A 93 -15.88 4.34 -1.02
C GLY A 93 -15.60 2.86 -0.75
N THR A 94 -15.51 2.45 0.53
CA THR A 94 -15.43 1.03 0.90
C THR A 94 -16.70 0.27 0.51
N ALA A 95 -17.88 0.85 0.77
CA ALA A 95 -19.14 0.22 0.35
C ALA A 95 -19.22 0.06 -1.18
N ILE A 96 -18.84 1.08 -1.95
CA ILE A 96 -18.83 1.03 -3.42
C ILE A 96 -17.78 0.03 -3.92
N ALA A 97 -16.59 -0.01 -3.34
CA ALA A 97 -15.57 -1.00 -3.68
C ALA A 97 -16.10 -2.43 -3.49
N LEU A 98 -16.77 -2.70 -2.36
CA LEU A 98 -17.39 -3.99 -2.12
C LEU A 98 -18.53 -4.29 -3.10
N ILE A 99 -19.34 -3.30 -3.49
CA ILE A 99 -20.37 -3.50 -4.53
C ILE A 99 -19.72 -3.90 -5.86
N ILE A 100 -18.66 -3.21 -6.28
CA ILE A 100 -17.93 -3.53 -7.52
C ILE A 100 -17.41 -4.97 -7.47
N GLN A 101 -16.81 -5.38 -6.35
CA GLN A 101 -16.33 -6.76 -6.19
C GLN A 101 -17.48 -7.77 -6.21
N MET A 102 -18.55 -7.54 -5.45
CA MET A 102 -19.67 -8.46 -5.38
C MET A 102 -20.41 -8.65 -6.70
N VAL A 103 -20.54 -7.59 -7.52
CA VAL A 103 -21.13 -7.67 -8.86
C VAL A 103 -20.28 -8.51 -9.80
N ASN A 104 -18.95 -8.55 -9.59
CA ASN A 104 -18.01 -9.36 -10.36
C ASN A 104 -17.75 -10.75 -9.72
N GLY A 105 -18.47 -11.11 -8.66
CA GLY A 105 -18.33 -12.41 -7.99
C GLY A 105 -17.03 -12.57 -7.22
N THR A 106 -16.41 -11.47 -6.79
CA THR A 106 -15.10 -11.41 -6.11
C THR A 106 -15.21 -10.69 -4.78
N LEU A 107 -14.15 -10.75 -3.95
CA LEU A 107 -14.08 -10.05 -2.66
C LEU A 107 -12.66 -9.54 -2.39
N PHE A 108 -12.51 -8.25 -2.09
CA PHE A 108 -11.23 -7.53 -1.92
C PHE A 108 -10.37 -7.41 -3.18
N ALA A 109 -10.31 -8.44 -4.01
CA ALA A 109 -9.51 -8.45 -5.22
C ALA A 109 -10.04 -9.44 -6.30
N PRO A 110 -9.77 -9.21 -7.61
CA PRO A 110 -10.35 -9.98 -8.73
C PRO A 110 -10.09 -11.48 -8.71
N GLU A 111 -9.01 -11.94 -8.10
CA GLU A 111 -8.64 -13.35 -7.97
C GLU A 111 -9.36 -14.06 -6.83
N PHE A 112 -9.92 -13.31 -5.87
CA PHE A 112 -10.65 -13.86 -4.73
C PHE A 112 -12.11 -14.10 -5.07
N HIS A 113 -12.35 -15.16 -5.84
CA HIS A 113 -13.69 -15.58 -6.21
C HIS A 113 -14.52 -16.05 -5.01
N VAL A 114 -15.76 -15.57 -4.93
CA VAL A 114 -16.70 -15.90 -3.87
C VAL A 114 -17.67 -16.97 -4.35
N SER A 115 -17.58 -18.17 -3.79
CA SER A 115 -18.52 -19.28 -4.05
C SER A 115 -19.49 -19.55 -2.89
N SER A 116 -19.15 -19.12 -1.68
CA SER A 116 -19.95 -19.38 -0.48
C SER A 116 -21.08 -18.37 -0.30
N THR A 117 -22.33 -18.85 -0.25
CA THR A 117 -23.53 -18.02 0.01
C THR A 117 -23.41 -17.20 1.29
N TYR A 118 -22.78 -17.75 2.34
CA TYR A 118 -22.61 -17.03 3.60
C TYR A 118 -21.72 -15.81 3.45
N ILE A 119 -20.64 -15.89 2.66
CA ILE A 119 -19.72 -14.78 2.41
C ILE A 119 -20.41 -13.70 1.58
N ILE A 120 -21.21 -14.10 0.58
CA ILE A 120 -22.03 -13.19 -0.23
C ILE A 120 -22.98 -12.40 0.67
N VAL A 121 -23.73 -13.10 1.52
CA VAL A 121 -24.71 -12.48 2.44
C VAL A 121 -24.03 -11.54 3.43
N LEU A 122 -22.93 -11.97 4.07
CA LEU A 122 -22.18 -11.13 5.01
C LEU A 122 -21.61 -9.88 4.35
N THR A 123 -21.16 -9.98 3.09
CA THR A 123 -20.64 -8.83 2.34
C THR A 123 -21.76 -7.84 2.02
N TRP A 124 -22.93 -8.30 1.58
CA TRP A 124 -24.10 -7.43 1.35
C TRP A 124 -24.62 -6.78 2.63
N ILE A 125 -24.62 -7.50 3.76
CA ILE A 125 -24.92 -6.92 5.07
C ILE A 125 -23.91 -5.82 5.40
N THR A 126 -22.62 -6.08 5.19
CA THR A 126 -21.55 -5.09 5.40
C THR A 126 -21.77 -3.83 4.56
N ILE A 127 -22.08 -3.99 3.27
CA ILE A 127 -22.41 -2.87 2.37
C ILE A 127 -23.59 -2.07 2.93
N GLY A 128 -24.69 -2.73 3.30
CA GLY A 128 -25.87 -2.05 3.86
C GLY A 128 -25.55 -1.26 5.13
N LEU A 129 -24.79 -1.85 6.05
CA LEU A 129 -24.35 -1.19 7.29
C LEU A 129 -23.45 0.02 7.03
N LEU A 130 -22.58 -0.05 6.02
CA LEU A 130 -21.72 1.07 5.61
C LEU A 130 -22.46 2.16 4.84
N LEU A 131 -23.58 1.88 4.18
CA LEU A 131 -24.37 2.91 3.50
C LEU A 131 -25.25 3.72 4.46
N ILE A 132 -25.67 3.14 5.58
CA ILE A 132 -26.50 3.85 6.56
C ILE A 132 -25.62 4.89 7.30
N PRO A 133 -26.01 6.18 7.36
CA PRO A 133 -25.20 7.26 7.95
C PRO A 133 -25.17 7.24 9.49
N HIS A 134 -25.00 6.07 10.11
CA HIS A 134 -24.93 5.89 11.56
C HIS A 134 -23.60 5.29 12.01
N HIS A 135 -23.00 5.86 13.06
CA HIS A 135 -21.65 5.48 13.51
C HIS A 135 -21.56 4.07 14.07
N SER A 136 -22.50 3.67 14.92
CA SER A 136 -22.50 2.32 15.52
C SER A 136 -22.65 1.23 14.45
N LEU A 137 -23.43 1.49 13.39
CA LEU A 137 -23.57 0.56 12.28
C LEU A 137 -22.29 0.46 11.45
N THR A 138 -21.58 1.58 11.29
CA THR A 138 -20.26 1.60 10.62
C THR A 138 -19.27 0.70 11.36
N LYS A 139 -19.26 0.72 12.70
CA LYS A 139 -18.42 -0.17 13.52
C LYS A 139 -18.81 -1.63 13.36
N ILE A 140 -20.10 -1.96 13.36
CA ILE A 140 -20.57 -3.33 13.14
C ILE A 140 -20.18 -3.81 11.73
N GLY A 141 -20.39 -2.99 10.70
CA GLY A 141 -19.97 -3.28 9.34
C GLY A 141 -18.45 -3.51 9.23
N ALA A 142 -17.65 -2.65 9.86
CA ALA A 142 -16.20 -2.81 9.88
C ALA A 142 -15.74 -4.08 10.63
N SER A 143 -16.43 -4.48 11.69
CA SER A 143 -16.17 -5.75 12.38
C SER A 143 -16.50 -6.97 11.51
N ILE A 144 -17.59 -6.94 10.75
CA ILE A 144 -17.91 -8.01 9.78
C ILE A 144 -16.86 -8.02 8.66
N LEU A 145 -16.48 -6.85 8.15
CA LEU A 145 -15.42 -6.70 7.15
C LEU A 145 -14.09 -7.28 7.63
N LEU A 146 -13.75 -7.10 8.91
CA LEU A 146 -12.59 -7.74 9.54
C LEU A 146 -12.72 -9.26 9.54
N GLY A 147 -13.89 -9.79 9.90
CA GLY A 147 -14.16 -11.23 9.84
C GLY A 147 -14.00 -11.80 8.42
N LEU A 148 -14.50 -11.08 7.42
CA LEU A 148 -14.33 -11.43 6.00
C LEU A 148 -12.84 -11.41 5.58
N PHE A 149 -12.09 -10.40 5.99
CA PHE A 149 -10.67 -10.30 5.70
C PHE A 149 -9.88 -11.46 6.35
N ILE A 150 -10.17 -11.78 7.62
CA ILE A 150 -9.58 -12.91 8.33
C ILE A 150 -9.93 -14.23 7.62
N TYR A 151 -11.18 -14.41 7.19
CA TYR A 151 -11.61 -15.58 6.44
C TYR A 151 -10.78 -15.77 5.17
N VAL A 152 -10.68 -14.74 4.32
CA VAL A 152 -9.85 -14.78 3.09
C VAL A 152 -8.39 -15.05 3.45
N THR A 153 -7.88 -14.45 4.52
CA THR A 153 -6.49 -14.66 4.99
C THR A 153 -6.21 -16.09 5.41
N ILE A 154 -7.16 -16.76 6.08
CA ILE A 154 -7.01 -18.17 6.47
C ILE A 154 -6.98 -19.08 5.23
N HIS A 155 -7.76 -18.75 4.19
CA HIS A 155 -7.85 -19.56 2.98
C HIS A 155 -6.70 -19.35 1.99
N HIS A 156 -6.13 -18.14 1.91
CA HIS A 156 -5.08 -17.78 0.96
C HIS A 156 -3.69 -17.60 1.58
N GLY A 157 -3.60 -17.54 2.92
CA GLY A 157 -2.35 -17.37 3.64
C GLY A 157 -2.02 -15.91 3.96
N ILE A 158 -1.36 -15.71 5.10
CA ILE A 158 -1.04 -14.37 5.60
C ILE A 158 -0.04 -13.65 4.69
N PHE A 159 0.95 -14.37 4.17
CA PHE A 159 1.98 -13.80 3.30
C PHE A 159 1.37 -13.14 2.06
N TYR A 160 0.41 -13.81 1.42
CA TYR A 160 -0.31 -13.29 0.26
C TYR A 160 -1.21 -12.10 0.62
N MET A 161 -1.83 -12.12 1.80
CA MET A 161 -2.72 -11.04 2.24
C MET A 161 -2.01 -9.76 2.68
N LEU A 162 -0.68 -9.75 2.78
CA LEU A 162 0.09 -8.53 3.06
C LEU A 162 -0.01 -7.51 1.92
N ASP A 163 -0.19 -7.98 0.68
CA ASP A 163 -0.51 -7.18 -0.50
C ASP A 163 -1.77 -6.33 -0.27
N TYR A 164 -2.72 -6.87 0.49
CA TYR A 164 -4.00 -6.24 0.82
C TYR A 164 -4.00 -5.59 2.20
N GLY A 165 -2.83 -5.37 2.81
CA GLY A 165 -2.69 -4.80 4.16
C GLY A 165 -3.36 -3.44 4.35
N PHE A 166 -3.58 -2.69 3.26
CA PHE A 166 -4.34 -1.43 3.30
C PHE A 166 -5.80 -1.63 3.72
N TYR A 167 -6.42 -2.81 3.48
CA TYR A 167 -7.76 -3.12 4.00
C TYR A 167 -7.79 -3.20 5.52
N VAL A 168 -6.75 -3.76 6.16
CA VAL A 168 -6.63 -3.75 7.63
C VAL A 168 -6.60 -2.31 8.14
N ALA A 169 -5.92 -1.42 7.42
CA ALA A 169 -5.86 -0.02 7.77
C ALA A 169 -7.22 0.70 7.61
N ILE A 170 -7.95 0.43 6.52
CA ILE A 170 -9.32 0.92 6.29
C ILE A 170 -10.24 0.46 7.42
N ILE A 171 -10.24 -0.84 7.73
CA ILE A 171 -11.03 -1.43 8.80
C ILE A 171 -10.70 -0.74 10.14
N GLY A 172 -9.41 -0.57 10.44
CA GLY A 172 -8.94 0.13 11.63
C GLY A 172 -9.51 1.54 11.73
N VAL A 173 -9.44 2.33 10.66
CA VAL A 173 -9.98 3.70 10.61
C VAL A 173 -11.49 3.72 10.87
N LEU A 174 -12.24 2.80 10.27
CA LEU A 174 -13.69 2.71 10.44
C LEU A 174 -14.07 2.31 11.88
N LEU A 175 -13.31 1.41 12.51
CA LEU A 175 -13.53 0.98 13.90
C LEU A 175 -13.21 2.08 14.92
N VAL A 176 -12.13 2.84 14.73
CA VAL A 176 -11.70 3.88 15.69
C VAL A 176 -12.45 5.21 15.53
N GLY A 177 -13.34 5.33 14.54
CA GLY A 177 -14.14 6.56 14.37
C GLY A 177 -14.91 6.95 15.65
N ASN A 178 -15.05 8.25 15.90
CA ASN A 178 -15.68 8.83 17.10
C ASN A 178 -15.16 8.21 18.41
N THR A 179 -13.86 7.92 18.47
CA THR A 179 -13.17 7.48 19.69
C THR A 179 -11.93 8.32 19.95
N LYS A 180 -11.31 8.17 21.12
CA LYS A 180 -10.05 8.87 21.45
C LYS A 180 -8.90 8.53 20.49
N LEU A 181 -8.95 7.38 19.82
CA LEU A 181 -7.93 6.91 18.87
C LEU A 181 -8.15 7.41 17.44
N GLU A 182 -9.18 8.21 17.21
CA GLU A 182 -9.56 8.74 15.90
C GLU A 182 -8.41 9.48 15.19
N GLN A 183 -7.60 10.23 15.94
CA GLN A 183 -6.45 10.97 15.41
C GLN A 183 -5.37 10.05 14.83
N ALA A 184 -5.30 8.79 15.29
CA ALA A 184 -4.36 7.79 14.78
C ALA A 184 -4.88 7.07 13.52
N GLY A 185 -6.15 7.22 13.17
CA GLY A 185 -6.78 6.50 12.05
C GLY A 185 -6.11 6.80 10.70
N PHE A 186 -6.08 8.05 10.27
CA PHE A 186 -5.44 8.40 8.99
C PHE A 186 -3.95 8.05 8.94
N PRO A 187 -3.11 8.35 9.96
CA PRO A 187 -1.72 7.87 9.98
C PRO A 187 -1.62 6.35 9.77
N PHE A 188 -2.53 5.59 10.38
CA PHE A 188 -2.58 4.14 10.20
C PHE A 188 -2.94 3.75 8.75
N LEU A 189 -3.82 4.51 8.08
CA LEU A 189 -4.12 4.34 6.65
C LEU A 189 -2.89 4.57 5.76
N TYR A 190 -2.10 5.61 6.01
CA TYR A 190 -0.83 5.85 5.30
C TYR A 190 0.16 4.71 5.52
N LEU A 191 0.32 4.27 6.76
CA LEU A 191 1.20 3.16 7.10
C LEU A 191 0.78 1.88 6.39
N GLY A 192 -0.47 1.45 6.53
CA GLY A 192 -0.94 0.20 5.91
C GLY A 192 -0.86 0.22 4.39
N THR A 193 -1.18 1.37 3.76
CA THR A 193 -1.07 1.52 2.31
C THR A 193 0.38 1.53 1.85
N GLY A 194 1.25 2.29 2.52
CA GLY A 194 2.67 2.35 2.17
C GLY A 194 3.40 1.02 2.38
N LEU A 195 3.09 0.29 3.47
CA LEU A 195 3.64 -1.05 3.71
C LEU A 195 3.20 -2.05 2.64
N SER A 196 1.91 -2.03 2.25
CA SER A 196 1.37 -2.87 1.17
C SER A 196 2.05 -2.57 -0.18
N LEU A 197 2.21 -1.30 -0.55
CA LEU A 197 2.92 -0.90 -1.78
C LEU A 197 4.39 -1.35 -1.77
N SER A 198 5.10 -1.15 -0.66
CA SER A 198 6.48 -1.63 -0.52
C SER A 198 6.57 -3.15 -0.63
N TRP A 199 5.55 -3.87 -0.16
CA TRP A 199 5.50 -5.33 -0.21
C TRP A 199 5.32 -5.86 -1.64
N VAL A 200 4.36 -5.31 -2.40
CA VAL A 200 4.14 -5.69 -3.81
C VAL A 200 5.24 -5.20 -4.76
N ALA A 201 6.03 -4.20 -4.34
CA ALA A 201 7.24 -3.80 -5.05
C ALA A 201 8.34 -4.88 -4.93
N VAL A 202 8.53 -5.44 -3.73
CA VAL A 202 9.52 -6.51 -3.52
C VAL A 202 9.15 -7.77 -4.28
N GLU A 203 7.86 -8.10 -4.38
CA GLU A 203 7.38 -9.21 -5.21
C GLU A 203 7.92 -9.14 -6.64
N LYS A 204 7.95 -7.94 -7.25
CA LYS A 204 8.44 -7.78 -8.63
C LYS A 204 9.93 -8.09 -8.78
N TRP A 205 10.72 -7.92 -7.71
CA TRP A 205 12.12 -8.35 -7.71
C TRP A 205 12.26 -9.84 -7.46
N VAL A 206 11.42 -10.42 -6.59
CA VAL A 206 11.50 -11.83 -6.22
C VAL A 206 10.91 -12.75 -7.29
N TYR A 207 9.88 -12.30 -8.00
CA TYR A 207 9.18 -13.03 -9.06
C TYR A 207 9.08 -12.19 -10.35
N PRO A 208 10.20 -11.80 -10.97
CA PRO A 208 10.21 -10.92 -12.13
C PRO A 208 9.46 -11.51 -13.33
N GLY A 209 9.40 -12.84 -13.45
CA GLY A 209 8.69 -13.54 -14.52
C GLY A 209 7.21 -13.17 -14.61
N MET A 210 6.54 -12.92 -13.48
CA MET A 210 5.13 -12.47 -13.50
C MET A 210 5.00 -11.08 -14.13
N ALA A 211 5.87 -10.14 -13.78
CA ALA A 211 5.84 -8.79 -14.33
C ALA A 211 6.24 -8.75 -15.81
N LEU A 212 7.22 -9.58 -16.22
CA LEU A 212 7.64 -9.73 -17.61
C LEU A 212 6.53 -10.29 -18.49
N ASP A 213 5.76 -11.25 -17.98
CA ASP A 213 4.58 -11.79 -18.68
C ASP A 213 3.51 -10.72 -18.89
N ILE A 214 3.25 -9.88 -17.87
CA ILE A 214 2.32 -8.74 -17.99
C ILE A 214 2.79 -7.77 -19.07
N ILE A 215 4.08 -7.41 -19.09
CA ILE A 215 4.64 -6.51 -20.11
C ILE A 215 4.44 -7.08 -21.52
N THR A 216 4.69 -8.38 -21.68
CA THR A 216 4.62 -9.06 -22.97
C THR A 216 3.17 -9.19 -23.46
N ASN A 217 2.26 -9.66 -22.59
CA ASN A 217 0.87 -9.94 -22.96
C ASN A 217 0.01 -8.67 -23.08
N HIS A 218 0.29 -7.64 -22.28
CA HIS A 218 -0.46 -6.38 -22.29
C HIS A 218 0.25 -5.25 -23.03
N HIS A 219 1.38 -5.52 -23.69
CA HIS A 219 2.15 -4.54 -24.48
C HIS A 219 2.45 -3.26 -23.69
N VAL A 220 2.87 -3.43 -22.43
CA VAL A 220 3.17 -2.31 -21.54
C VAL A 220 4.34 -1.50 -22.12
N PRO A 221 4.22 -0.17 -22.28
CA PRO A 221 5.30 0.63 -22.83
C PRO A 221 6.49 0.67 -21.86
N THR A 222 7.63 0.11 -22.27
CA THR A 222 8.88 0.15 -21.49
C THR A 222 9.71 1.41 -21.73
N PHE A 223 9.21 2.36 -22.54
CA PHE A 223 9.87 3.63 -22.86
C PHE A 223 11.32 3.50 -23.39
N GLY A 224 11.60 2.41 -24.12
CA GLY A 224 12.92 2.13 -24.70
C GLY A 224 13.88 1.38 -23.76
N PHE A 225 13.45 1.06 -22.53
CA PHE A 225 14.19 0.18 -21.65
C PHE A 225 13.95 -1.30 -21.96
N GLU A 226 14.95 -2.13 -21.69
CA GLU A 226 14.80 -3.58 -21.69
C GLU A 226 13.77 -3.99 -20.61
N PRO A 227 12.85 -4.94 -20.89
CA PRO A 227 11.76 -5.30 -19.99
C PRO A 227 12.19 -5.65 -18.56
N GLY A 228 13.24 -6.45 -18.37
CA GLY A 228 13.77 -6.81 -17.04
C GLY A 228 14.23 -5.58 -16.26
N LEU A 229 15.02 -4.71 -16.90
CA LEU A 229 15.44 -3.44 -16.30
C LEU A 229 14.25 -2.55 -15.97
N PHE A 230 13.25 -2.47 -16.85
CA PHE A 230 12.02 -1.70 -16.61
C PHE A 230 11.27 -2.20 -15.37
N VAL A 231 11.12 -3.52 -15.20
CA VAL A 231 10.51 -4.13 -14.00
C VAL A 231 11.25 -3.72 -12.73
N VAL A 232 12.59 -3.80 -12.73
CA VAL A 232 13.41 -3.41 -11.57
C VAL A 232 13.19 -1.94 -11.22
N MET A 233 13.22 -1.05 -12.21
CA MET A 233 13.01 0.39 -11.98
C MET A 233 11.57 0.70 -11.51
N ALA A 234 10.57 0.06 -12.09
CA ALA A 234 9.16 0.23 -11.69
C ALA A 234 8.96 -0.20 -10.22
N ALA A 235 9.56 -1.32 -9.82
CA ALA A 235 9.55 -1.78 -8.45
C ALA A 235 10.26 -0.80 -7.49
N PHE A 236 11.38 -0.18 -7.91
CA PHE A 236 12.01 0.88 -7.10
C PHE A 236 11.10 2.10 -6.92
N ILE A 237 10.42 2.55 -7.98
CA ILE A 237 9.49 3.68 -7.90
C ILE A 237 8.38 3.36 -6.90
N GLU A 238 7.77 2.18 -7.01
CA GLU A 238 6.70 1.74 -6.11
C GLU A 238 7.17 1.59 -4.66
N PHE A 239 8.35 1.02 -4.43
CA PHE A 239 8.94 0.90 -3.11
C PHE A 239 9.24 2.27 -2.49
N VAL A 240 9.80 3.20 -3.27
CA VAL A 240 10.10 4.57 -2.82
C VAL A 240 8.82 5.33 -2.48
N VAL A 241 7.77 5.18 -3.29
CA VAL A 241 6.44 5.73 -3.00
C VAL A 241 5.88 5.15 -1.70
N GLY A 242 5.91 3.83 -1.55
CA GLY A 242 5.46 3.14 -0.33
C GLY A 242 6.22 3.60 0.90
N TYR A 243 7.55 3.68 0.82
CA TYR A 243 8.43 4.20 1.87
C TYR A 243 8.07 5.64 2.26
N LEU A 244 7.90 6.54 1.29
CA LEU A 244 7.56 7.93 1.58
C LEU A 244 6.19 8.07 2.27
N LEU A 245 5.21 7.24 1.91
CA LEU A 245 3.91 7.17 2.59
C LEU A 245 4.05 6.67 4.03
N VAL A 246 4.90 5.66 4.27
CA VAL A 246 5.19 5.14 5.62
C VAL A 246 5.84 6.22 6.50
N VAL A 247 6.81 6.96 5.96
CA VAL A 247 7.46 8.07 6.68
C VAL A 247 6.51 9.27 6.82
N GLY A 248 5.49 9.37 5.97
CA GLY A 248 4.48 10.42 5.99
C GLY A 248 4.93 11.72 5.32
N ILE A 249 5.80 11.63 4.31
CA ILE A 249 6.39 12.76 3.61
C ILE A 249 5.77 12.88 2.21
N LEU A 250 5.50 14.11 1.76
CA LEU A 250 4.95 14.40 0.42
C LEU A 250 3.61 13.71 0.11
N ASN A 251 2.87 13.30 1.14
CA ASN A 251 1.60 12.56 1.05
C ASN A 251 0.64 13.05 -0.04
N ARG A 252 0.46 14.37 -0.17
CA ARG A 252 -0.40 14.95 -1.21
C ARG A 252 0.17 14.82 -2.62
N VAL A 253 1.46 15.13 -2.78
CA VAL A 253 2.15 15.04 -4.08
C VAL A 253 2.17 13.59 -4.53
N LEU A 254 2.48 12.66 -3.62
CA LEU A 254 2.39 11.23 -3.86
C LEU A 254 0.98 10.81 -4.22
N GLY A 255 -0.04 11.30 -3.50
CA GLY A 255 -1.44 11.06 -3.85
C GLY A 255 -1.76 11.41 -5.30
N PHE A 256 -1.31 12.57 -5.79
CA PHE A 256 -1.48 12.97 -7.19
C PHE A 256 -0.69 12.09 -8.17
N VAL A 257 0.61 11.87 -7.91
CA VAL A 257 1.49 11.08 -8.79
C VAL A 257 0.97 9.66 -8.92
N VAL A 258 0.66 9.01 -7.79
CA VAL A 258 0.19 7.63 -7.75
C VAL A 258 -1.20 7.52 -8.36
N THR A 259 -2.09 8.50 -8.14
CA THR A 259 -3.38 8.54 -8.86
C THR A 259 -3.18 8.59 -10.38
N GLY A 260 -2.23 9.41 -10.86
CA GLY A 260 -1.90 9.47 -12.29
C GLY A 260 -1.38 8.14 -12.84
N ILE A 261 -0.53 7.44 -12.07
CA ILE A 261 -0.05 6.10 -12.42
C ILE A 261 -1.22 5.12 -12.53
N PHE A 262 -2.09 5.04 -11.51
CA PHE A 262 -3.23 4.11 -11.52
C PHE A 262 -4.28 4.44 -12.60
N ILE A 263 -4.47 5.72 -12.95
CA ILE A 263 -5.31 6.09 -14.09
C ILE A 263 -4.68 5.60 -15.40
N SER A 264 -3.36 5.72 -15.54
CA SER A 264 -2.64 5.25 -16.73
C SER A 264 -2.70 3.72 -16.86
N THR A 265 -2.54 2.98 -15.76
CA THR A 265 -2.71 1.53 -15.75
C THR A 265 -4.16 1.12 -16.01
N THR A 266 -5.13 1.89 -15.53
CA THR A 266 -6.56 1.66 -15.86
C THR A 266 -6.83 1.80 -17.35
N MET A 267 -6.20 2.78 -18.02
CA MET A 267 -6.31 2.92 -19.48
C MET A 267 -5.69 1.74 -20.23
N LEU A 268 -4.69 1.08 -19.67
CA LEU A 268 -3.99 -0.05 -20.28
C LEU A 268 -4.68 -1.40 -20.01
N PHE A 269 -5.07 -1.65 -18.76
CA PHE A 269 -5.59 -2.94 -18.29
C PHE A 269 -7.14 -2.98 -18.20
N GLY A 270 -7.80 -1.84 -18.39
CA GLY A 270 -9.25 -1.74 -18.48
C GLY A 270 -9.98 -2.07 -17.16
N MET A 271 -11.13 -2.74 -17.27
CA MET A 271 -12.03 -2.97 -16.14
C MET A 271 -11.42 -3.83 -15.03
N THR A 272 -10.52 -4.74 -15.36
CA THR A 272 -9.84 -5.58 -14.35
C THR A 272 -9.08 -4.74 -13.34
N GLU A 273 -8.40 -3.68 -13.81
CA GLU A 273 -7.69 -2.73 -12.94
C GLU A 273 -8.65 -1.94 -12.06
N VAL A 274 -9.78 -1.50 -12.60
CA VAL A 274 -10.82 -0.81 -11.81
C VAL A 274 -11.33 -1.71 -10.71
N ILE A 275 -11.65 -2.97 -11.02
CA ILE A 275 -12.18 -3.94 -10.03
C ILE A 275 -11.14 -4.18 -8.92
N GLY A 276 -9.86 -4.37 -9.26
CA GLY A 276 -8.79 -4.62 -8.29
C GLY A 276 -8.39 -3.41 -7.46
N HIS A 277 -8.38 -2.21 -8.04
CA HIS A 277 -7.75 -1.05 -7.44
C HIS A 277 -8.70 0.11 -7.12
N PHE A 278 -10.02 -0.05 -7.32
CA PHE A 278 -10.99 1.00 -6.97
C PHE A 278 -10.85 1.49 -5.52
N MET A 279 -10.62 0.59 -4.56
CA MET A 279 -10.43 0.98 -3.17
C MET A 279 -9.15 1.79 -2.97
N ILE A 280 -8.07 1.47 -3.71
CA ILE A 280 -6.83 2.25 -3.69
C ILE A 280 -7.09 3.66 -4.23
N HIS A 281 -7.87 3.82 -5.32
CA HIS A 281 -8.24 5.16 -5.81
C HIS A 281 -8.96 5.99 -4.73
N VAL A 282 -9.88 5.40 -3.96
CA VAL A 282 -10.53 6.07 -2.83
C VAL A 282 -9.50 6.53 -1.79
N VAL A 283 -8.58 5.65 -1.41
CA VAL A 283 -7.51 5.97 -0.45
C VAL A 283 -6.60 7.09 -0.96
N LEU A 284 -6.23 7.08 -2.24
CA LEU A 284 -5.38 8.11 -2.85
C LEU A 284 -6.08 9.48 -2.88
N VAL A 285 -7.39 9.52 -3.16
CA VAL A 285 -8.18 10.75 -3.06
C VAL A 285 -8.18 11.29 -1.63
N ILE A 286 -8.31 10.41 -0.65
CA ILE A 286 -8.18 10.79 0.77
C ILE A 286 -6.78 11.34 1.07
N PHE A 287 -5.72 10.76 0.51
CA PHE A 287 -4.36 11.25 0.70
C PHE A 287 -4.14 12.64 0.11
N ILE A 288 -4.74 12.92 -1.05
CA ILE A 288 -4.76 14.25 -1.65
C ILE A 288 -5.47 15.25 -0.72
N ILE A 289 -6.62 14.88 -0.16
CA ILE A 289 -7.41 15.75 0.73
C ILE A 289 -6.69 16.00 2.06
N GLU A 290 -6.31 14.93 2.76
CA GLU A 290 -5.66 15.01 4.07
C GLU A 290 -4.34 15.78 3.95
N GLY A 291 -3.40 15.29 3.12
CA GLY A 291 -2.15 15.98 2.81
C GLY A 291 -1.26 16.32 4.02
N VAL A 292 -1.57 15.87 5.24
CA VAL A 292 -0.75 16.16 6.42
C VAL A 292 0.39 15.16 6.56
N SER A 293 1.53 15.66 7.03
CA SER A 293 2.60 14.83 7.60
C SER A 293 2.21 14.52 9.03
N PHE A 294 1.71 13.31 9.29
CA PHE A 294 1.21 12.90 10.60
C PHE A 294 2.31 12.67 11.63
N TYR A 295 3.54 12.41 11.15
CA TYR A 295 4.70 12.19 11.98
C TYR A 295 5.54 13.48 11.99
N ASN A 296 6.12 13.82 13.14
CA ASN A 296 7.37 14.59 13.10
C ASN A 296 8.41 13.58 12.64
N PRO A 297 8.79 13.53 11.33
CA PRO A 297 9.72 12.53 10.81
C PRO A 297 10.90 12.41 11.79
N PRO A 298 11.43 11.22 12.10
CA PRO A 298 12.55 11.09 13.05
C PRO A 298 13.73 11.99 12.67
N ILE A 299 13.78 12.38 11.40
CA ILE A 299 14.52 13.49 10.80
C ILE A 299 14.53 14.75 11.70
N LYS A 300 13.39 15.22 12.23
CA LYS A 300 13.32 16.40 13.13
C LYS A 300 13.96 16.16 14.51
N MET A 301 14.25 14.92 14.90
CA MET A 301 15.05 14.62 16.09
C MET A 301 16.52 14.99 15.87
N HIS A 302 16.95 15.09 14.61
CA HIS A 302 18.31 15.46 14.24
C HIS A 302 18.43 16.97 14.03
N LYS A 303 19.40 17.58 14.70
CA LYS A 303 19.59 19.03 14.73
C LYS A 303 20.23 19.58 13.45
N SER A 304 21.11 18.82 12.79
CA SER A 304 21.79 19.25 11.58
C SER A 304 21.16 18.64 10.31
N LYS A 305 21.23 19.38 9.20
CA LYS A 305 20.79 18.91 7.88
C LYS A 305 21.58 17.69 7.41
N THR A 306 22.84 17.59 7.81
CA THR A 306 23.71 16.44 7.50
C THR A 306 23.25 15.19 8.23
N ASP A 307 22.91 15.30 9.52
CA ASP A 307 22.40 14.17 10.30
C ASP A 307 21.05 13.68 9.75
N GLN A 308 20.19 14.60 9.32
CA GLN A 308 18.93 14.30 8.66
C GLN A 308 19.14 13.51 7.35
N PHE A 309 20.08 13.97 6.53
CA PHE A 309 20.46 13.31 5.29
C PHE A 309 20.97 11.90 5.55
N ILE A 310 21.94 11.75 6.46
CA ILE A 310 22.55 10.45 6.81
C ILE A 310 21.50 9.50 7.38
N PHE A 311 20.61 10.00 8.26
CA PHE A 311 19.56 9.19 8.84
C PHE A 311 18.62 8.63 7.77
N VAL A 312 18.10 9.46 6.87
CA VAL A 312 17.18 8.98 5.80
C VAL A 312 17.88 8.03 4.85
N PHE A 313 19.13 8.34 4.46
CA PHE A 313 19.92 7.49 3.59
C PHE A 313 20.07 6.07 4.18
N LEU A 314 20.52 5.97 5.43
CA LEU A 314 20.73 4.68 6.11
C LEU A 314 19.40 3.99 6.45
N ASN A 315 18.38 4.75 6.86
CA ASN A 315 17.06 4.21 7.18
C ASN A 315 16.39 3.59 5.96
N PHE A 316 16.46 4.26 4.80
CA PHE A 316 15.91 3.70 3.57
C PHE A 316 16.58 2.38 3.20
N ILE A 317 17.91 2.32 3.21
CA ILE A 317 18.66 1.08 2.93
C ILE A 317 18.28 -0.02 3.91
N PHE A 318 18.18 0.30 5.20
CA PHE A 318 17.77 -0.65 6.23
C PHE A 318 16.35 -1.19 5.99
N VAL A 319 15.38 -0.31 5.69
CA VAL A 319 13.99 -0.70 5.42
C VAL A 319 13.91 -1.55 4.15
N LEU A 320 14.58 -1.14 3.06
CA LEU A 320 14.68 -1.90 1.82
C LEU A 320 15.24 -3.30 2.05
N ALA A 321 16.38 -3.40 2.72
CA ALA A 321 16.99 -4.69 3.04
C ALA A 321 16.10 -5.55 3.93
N THR A 322 15.44 -4.96 4.92
CA THR A 322 14.52 -5.69 5.82
C THR A 322 13.34 -6.25 5.04
N PHE A 323 12.69 -5.43 4.21
CA PHE A 323 11.57 -5.86 3.37
C PHE A 323 12.00 -6.96 2.40
N LEU A 324 13.11 -6.76 1.68
CA LEU A 324 13.62 -7.75 0.74
C LEU A 324 13.94 -9.08 1.42
N LEU A 325 14.65 -9.06 2.55
CA LEU A 325 15.04 -10.29 3.25
C LEU A 325 13.85 -11.02 3.88
N ILE A 326 12.89 -10.29 4.46
CA ILE A 326 11.67 -10.89 5.03
C ILE A 326 10.85 -11.51 3.91
N TYR A 327 10.58 -10.76 2.84
CA TYR A 327 9.83 -11.27 1.69
C TYR A 327 10.55 -12.49 1.12
N TYR A 328 11.83 -12.37 0.77
CA TYR A 328 12.60 -13.47 0.20
C TYR A 328 12.68 -14.69 1.12
N ARG A 329 12.67 -14.55 2.45
CA ARG A 329 12.69 -15.69 3.36
C ARG A 329 11.37 -16.47 3.36
N PHE A 330 10.25 -15.76 3.24
CA PHE A 330 8.90 -16.32 3.37
C PHE A 330 8.18 -16.51 2.03
N ALA A 331 8.79 -16.08 0.93
CA ALA A 331 8.36 -16.27 -0.46
C ALA A 331 8.66 -17.68 -0.98
#